data_AF-A0A519ZFY6-F1
#
_entry.id   AF-A0A519ZFY6-F1
#
_cell.length_a   1.000
_cell.length_b   1.000
_cell.length_c   1.000
_cell.angle_alpha   90.00
_cell.angle_beta   90.00
_cell.angle_gamma   90.00
#
_symmetry.space_group_name_H-M   'P 1'
#
loop_
_entity.id
_entity.type
_entity.pdbx_description
1 polymer ?
#
loop_
_entity_poly.entity_id
_entity_poly.type
_entity_poly.pdbx_seq_one_letter_code
_entity_poly.pdbx_strand_id
1 'polypeptide(L)'
;MSTDVSTQSIQCEADGFEFEAVPGTTLMQALKSTGFDIEASCEGCLACATCHVMLKPEWYERLGPPAADEQAMLDCLAVTSPTSP
;
A
#
# COMPACT_ATOMS: atom_id res chain seq x y z
N MET A 1 -16.91 20.89 -14.03
CA MET A 1 -17.57 20.34 -12.83
C MET A 1 -16.46 20.05 -11.84
N SER A 2 -16.13 21.01 -10.98
CA SER A 2 -15.13 20.82 -9.92
C SER A 2 -15.74 19.94 -8.84
N THR A 3 -15.41 18.66 -8.83
CA THR A 3 -15.51 17.86 -7.61
C THR A 3 -14.31 18.21 -6.75
N ASP A 4 -14.58 18.90 -5.65
CA ASP A 4 -13.65 19.10 -4.55
C ASP A 4 -13.41 17.73 -3.91
N VAL A 5 -12.44 16.99 -4.43
CA VAL A 5 -12.05 15.68 -3.90
C VAL A 5 -11.00 15.93 -2.84
N SER A 6 -11.37 15.76 -1.57
CA SER A 6 -10.44 15.89 -0.46
C SER A 6 -9.42 14.75 -0.51
N THR A 7 -8.15 15.09 -0.76
CA THR A 7 -7.02 14.16 -0.75
C THR A 7 -6.47 13.97 0.68
N GLN A 8 -5.75 12.88 0.91
CA GLN A 8 -5.00 12.60 2.13
C GLN A 8 -3.51 12.56 1.81
N SER A 9 -2.70 13.20 2.65
CA SER A 9 -1.24 13.14 2.54
C SER A 9 -0.70 11.83 3.13
N ILE A 10 0.25 11.22 2.42
CA ILE A 10 0.94 9.99 2.80
C ILE A 10 2.44 10.27 2.72
N GLN A 11 3.17 9.83 3.75
CA GLN A 11 4.61 9.99 3.87
C GLN A 11 5.28 8.61 3.94
N CYS A 12 6.27 8.39 3.08
CA CYS A 12 7.16 7.23 3.10
C CYS A 12 8.42 7.59 3.88
N GLU A 13 8.67 6.87 4.97
CA GLU A 13 9.79 7.14 5.88
C GLU A 13 11.16 6.75 5.29
N ALA A 14 11.18 5.76 4.39
CA ALA A 14 12.44 5.19 3.89
C ALA A 14 13.25 6.15 3.00
N ASP A 15 12.56 7.05 2.31
CA ASP A 15 13.10 7.95 1.29
C ASP A 15 12.62 9.40 1.46
N GLY A 16 11.75 9.67 2.43
CA GLY A 16 11.12 10.98 2.62
C GLY A 16 10.18 11.34 1.48
N PHE A 17 9.69 10.35 0.72
CA PHE A 17 8.76 10.56 -0.37
C PHE A 17 7.37 10.88 0.17
N GLU A 18 6.76 11.95 -0.33
CA GLU A 18 5.43 12.39 0.09
C GLU A 18 4.50 12.52 -1.11
N PHE A 19 3.26 12.06 -0.96
CA PHE A 19 2.25 12.15 -2.00
C PHE A 19 0.84 12.30 -1.45
N GLU A 20 -0.06 12.75 -2.31
CA GLU A 20 -1.48 12.83 -2.01
C GLU A 20 -2.24 11.66 -2.64
N ALA A 21 -3.18 11.09 -1.89
CA ALA A 21 -4.07 10.04 -2.37
C ALA A 21 -5.53 10.41 -2.17
N VAL A 22 -6.37 10.00 -3.12
CA VAL A 22 -7.83 10.13 -3.01
C VAL A 22 -8.36 8.99 -2.12
N PRO A 23 -9.16 9.28 -1.08
CA PRO A 23 -9.79 8.26 -0.25
C PRO A 23 -10.57 7.24 -1.10
N GLY A 24 -10.42 5.96 -0.78
CA GLY A 24 -11.00 4.85 -1.57
C GLY A 24 -10.06 4.30 -2.65
N THR A 25 -8.92 4.96 -2.89
CA THR A 25 -7.83 4.41 -3.71
C THR A 25 -6.96 3.49 -2.85
N THR A 26 -6.50 2.37 -3.41
CA THR A 26 -5.53 1.51 -2.71
C THR A 26 -4.16 2.18 -2.65
N LEU A 27 -3.37 1.89 -1.61
CA LEU A 27 -2.01 2.45 -1.48
C LEU A 27 -1.13 2.12 -2.69
N MET A 28 -1.23 0.89 -3.22
CA MET A 28 -0.51 0.48 -4.42
C MET A 28 -0.85 1.37 -5.63
N GLN A 29 -2.14 1.59 -5.90
CA GLN A 29 -2.57 2.43 -7.03
C GLN A 29 -2.13 3.88 -6.85
N ALA A 30 -2.24 4.40 -5.62
CA ALA A 30 -1.82 5.75 -5.31
C ALA A 30 -0.30 5.90 -5.51
N LEU A 31 0.53 5.00 -4.98
CA LEU A 31 1.98 4.98 -5.19
C LEU A 31 2.33 4.88 -6.68
N LYS A 32 1.75 3.93 -7.42
CA LYS A 32 2.00 3.76 -8.86
C LYS A 32 1.65 5.02 -9.67
N SER A 33 0.62 5.76 -9.27
CA SER A 33 0.20 7.00 -9.94
C SER A 33 1.20 8.16 -9.79
N THR A 34 2.04 8.11 -8.76
CA THR A 34 3.06 9.14 -8.51
C THR A 34 4.35 8.95 -9.33
N GLY A 35 4.51 7.77 -9.95
CA GLY A 35 5.77 7.37 -10.60
C GLY A 35 6.83 6.87 -9.61
N PHE A 36 6.47 6.61 -8.36
CA PHE A 36 7.31 5.92 -7.39
C PHE A 36 7.74 4.54 -7.91
N ASP A 37 8.96 4.11 -7.56
CA ASP A 37 9.54 2.83 -7.99
C ASP A 37 8.94 1.66 -7.18
N ILE A 38 7.67 1.37 -7.46
CA ILE A 38 6.94 0.20 -6.98
C ILE A 38 6.69 -0.76 -8.14
N GLU A 39 7.08 -2.03 -8.00
CA GLU A 39 6.97 -2.99 -9.09
C GLU A 39 5.49 -3.28 -9.44
N ALA A 40 4.69 -3.66 -8.44
CA ALA A 40 3.24 -3.88 -8.56
C ALA A 40 2.81 -4.61 -9.85
N SER A 41 3.51 -5.69 -10.20
CA SER A 41 3.48 -6.31 -11.53
C SER A 41 2.14 -6.99 -11.87
N CYS A 42 1.37 -7.43 -10.86
CA CYS A 42 0.01 -7.97 -11.05
C CYS A 42 -1.11 -6.91 -11.03
N GLU A 43 -0.76 -5.64 -10.81
CA GLU A 43 -1.71 -4.52 -10.79
C GLU A 43 -2.86 -4.66 -9.77
N GLY A 44 -2.62 -5.36 -8.66
CA GLY A 44 -3.63 -5.55 -7.61
C GLY A 44 -4.51 -6.79 -7.79
N CYS A 45 -4.13 -7.72 -8.67
CA CYS A 45 -4.82 -9.00 -8.85
C CYS A 45 -4.40 -10.09 -7.85
N LEU A 46 -3.72 -9.73 -6.76
CA LEU A 46 -3.27 -10.64 -5.70
C LEU A 46 -2.43 -11.83 -6.20
N ALA A 47 -1.49 -11.58 -7.13
CA ALA A 47 -0.74 -12.64 -7.80
C ALA A 47 0.78 -12.51 -7.76
N CYS A 48 1.33 -11.46 -7.11
CA CYS A 48 2.78 -11.21 -7.13
C CYS A 48 3.40 -10.77 -5.80
N ALA A 49 2.62 -10.21 -4.86
CA ALA A 49 3.12 -9.59 -3.62
C ALA A 49 4.13 -8.44 -3.80
N THR A 50 4.43 -7.99 -5.02
CA THR A 50 5.46 -6.97 -5.29
C THR A 50 5.01 -5.52 -5.01
N CYS A 51 3.80 -5.36 -4.49
CA CYS A 51 3.30 -4.11 -3.93
C CYS A 51 3.35 -4.05 -2.40
N HIS A 52 4.03 -5.02 -1.77
CA HIS A 52 4.17 -5.11 -0.32
C HIS A 52 4.79 -3.84 0.27
N VAL A 53 4.20 -3.35 1.35
CA VAL A 53 4.65 -2.20 2.12
C VAL A 53 4.60 -2.52 3.61
N MET A 54 5.34 -1.76 4.42
CA MET A 54 5.26 -1.84 5.87
C MET A 54 4.60 -0.58 6.40
N LEU A 55 3.54 -0.74 7.18
CA LEU A 55 2.85 0.39 7.79
C LEU A 55 3.45 0.70 9.16
N LYS A 56 3.29 1.94 9.62
CA LYS A 56 3.54 2.23 11.03
C LYS A 56 2.47 1.53 11.90
N PRO A 57 2.81 1.08 13.11
CA PRO A 57 1.89 0.34 13.97
C PRO A 57 0.54 1.03 14.16
N GLU A 58 0.53 2.36 14.35
CA GLU A 58 -0.70 3.14 14.57
C GLU A 58 -1.68 3.13 13.39
N TRP A 59 -1.19 2.87 12.17
CA TRP A 59 -2.03 2.73 10.98
C TRP A 59 -2.40 1.28 10.72
N TYR A 60 -1.47 0.37 10.98
CA TYR A 60 -1.70 -1.07 10.87
C TYR A 60 -2.83 -1.54 11.81
N GLU A 61 -2.85 -1.08 13.05
CA GLU A 61 -3.87 -1.42 14.06
C GLU A 61 -5.30 -1.02 13.65
N ARG A 62 -5.44 -0.14 12.65
CA ARG A 62 -6.75 0.29 12.11
C ARG A 62 -7.27 -0.65 11.04
N LEU A 63 -6.44 -1.55 10.52
CA LEU A 63 -6.81 -2.54 9.53
C LEU A 63 -7.37 -3.80 10.22
N GLY A 64 -8.19 -4.55 9.48
CA GLY A 64 -8.45 -5.94 9.83
C GLY A 64 -7.24 -6.82 9.51
N PRO A 65 -7.22 -8.08 9.96
CA PRO A 65 -6.22 -9.02 9.50
C PRO A 65 -6.30 -9.22 7.98
N PRO A 66 -5.18 -9.52 7.30
CA PRO A 66 -5.18 -9.88 5.88
C PRO A 66 -6.16 -11.01 5.59
N ALA A 67 -6.73 -10.99 4.38
CA ALA A 67 -7.49 -12.13 3.89
C ALA A 67 -6.56 -13.36 3.77
N ALA A 68 -7.12 -14.57 3.84
CA ALA A 68 -6.32 -15.80 3.77
C ALA A 68 -5.43 -15.89 2.51
N ASP A 69 -5.97 -15.47 1.36
CA ASP A 69 -5.24 -15.47 0.10
C ASP A 69 -4.10 -14.42 0.09
N GLU A 70 -4.32 -13.27 0.72
CA GLU A 70 -3.29 -12.24 0.89
C GLU A 70 -2.19 -12.71 1.82
N GLN A 71 -2.55 -13.32 2.95
CA GLN A 71 -1.60 -13.92 3.87
C GLN A 71 -0.73 -14.99 3.18
N ALA A 72 -1.32 -15.84 2.34
CA ALA A 72 -0.56 -16.84 1.58
C ALA A 72 0.48 -16.22 0.63
N MET A 73 0.18 -15.03 0.07
CA MET A 73 1.14 -14.28 -0.74
C MET A 73 2.24 -13.64 0.12
N LEU A 74 1.90 -13.08 1.28
CA LEU A 74 2.87 -12.52 2.23
C LEU A 74 3.84 -13.58 2.74
N ASP A 75 3.37 -14.81 2.98
CA ASP A 75 4.20 -15.93 3.45
C ASP A 75 5.27 -16.36 2.42
N CYS A 76 5.12 -15.94 1.16
CA CYS A 76 6.11 -16.20 0.11
C CYS A 76 7.22 -15.13 0.04
N LEU A 77 7.10 -14.03 0.79
CA LEU A 77 8.09 -12.95 0.79
C LEU A 77 9.31 -13.32 1.63
N ALA A 78 10.49 -12.94 1.15
CA ALA A 78 11.74 -13.14 1.89
C ALA A 78 11.85 -12.24 3.15
N VAL A 79 11.16 -11.11 3.15
CA VAL A 79 11.15 -10.14 4.25
C VAL A 79 9.72 -9.72 4.55
N THR A 80 9.28 -9.95 5.78
CA THR A 80 7.98 -9.51 6.31
C THR A 80 8.16 -8.88 7.68
N SER A 81 7.15 -8.14 8.14
CA SER A 81 7.11 -7.55 9.48
C SER A 81 5.72 -7.72 10.09
N PRO A 82 5.54 -7.53 11.41
CA PRO A 82 4.22 -7.56 12.04
C PRO A 82 3.25 -6.49 11.52
N THR A 83 3.75 -5.47 10.80
CA THR A 83 2.93 -4.41 10.20
C THR A 83 2.84 -4.51 8.68
N SER A 84 3.09 -5.72 8.14
CA SER A 84 2.74 -6.09 6.77
C SER A 84 1.22 -6.30 6.68
N PRO A 85 0.47 -5.43 5.97
CA PRO A 85 -0.98 -5.54 5.79
C PRO A 85 -1.37 -6.81 5.06
#